data_AF-A0A8T5BGF6-F1
#
_entry.id   AF-A0A8T5BGF6-F1
#
_cell.length_a   1.000
_cell.length_b   1.000
_cell.length_c   1.000
_cell.angle_alpha   90.00
_cell.angle_beta   90.00
_cell.angle_gamma   90.00
#
_symmetry.space_group_name_H-M   'P 1'
#
loop_
_entity.id
_entity.type
_entity.pdbx_description
1 polymer ?
#
loop_
_entity_poly.entity_id
_entity_poly.type
_entity_poly.pdbx_seq_one_letter_code
_entity_poly.pdbx_strand_id
1 'polypeptide(L)'
;MARVQVNLKLDEGIVREVERLVEQGCFRTKTEAFVKALQLLIRAHKAGELIKRFDEVREATEGAPSLTEAVIESHEEEDVL
;
A
#
# COMPACT_ATOMS: atom_id res chain seq x y z
N MET A 1 5.73 -14.44 21.34
CA MET A 1 5.87 -14.49 19.87
C MET A 1 7.20 -15.12 19.52
N ALA A 2 7.24 -16.05 18.56
CA ALA A 2 8.48 -16.67 18.14
C ALA A 2 9.39 -15.66 17.43
N ARG A 3 10.70 -15.65 17.76
CA ARG A 3 11.69 -14.88 17.03
C ARG A 3 12.17 -15.72 15.84
N VAL A 4 12.06 -15.15 14.64
CA VAL A 4 12.57 -15.76 13.41
C VAL A 4 13.82 -15.00 12.99
N GLN A 5 14.92 -15.71 12.78
CA GLN A 5 16.15 -15.15 12.24
C GLN A 5 16.22 -15.42 10.73
N VAL A 6 16.57 -14.39 9.97
CA VAL A 6 16.74 -14.46 8.52
C VAL A 6 18.17 -14.08 8.18
N ASN A 7 18.83 -14.88 7.34
CA ASN A 7 20.16 -14.57 6.80
C ASN A 7 20.02 -14.14 5.35
N LEU A 8 20.65 -13.02 4.99
CA LEU A 8 20.58 -12.42 3.66
C LEU A 8 21.99 -12.13 3.15
N LYS A 9 22.20 -12.31 1.85
CA LYS A 9 23.38 -11.77 1.15
C LYS A 9 22.98 -10.44 0.54
N LEU A 10 23.71 -9.39 0.88
CA LEU A 10 23.47 -8.03 0.42
C LEU A 10 24.70 -7.51 -0.31
N ASP A 11 24.47 -6.56 -1.20
CA ASP A 11 25.55 -5.81 -1.81
C ASP A 11 26.34 -5.03 -0.75
N GLU A 12 27.66 -4.99 -0.90
CA GLU A 12 28.54 -4.35 0.06
C GLU A 12 28.26 -2.84 0.17
N GLY A 13 27.95 -2.17 -0.94
CA GLY A 13 27.64 -0.75 -0.97
C GLY A 13 26.42 -0.42 -0.12
N ILE A 14 25.37 -1.25 -0.19
CA ILE A 14 24.17 -1.09 0.63
C ILE A 14 24.49 -1.22 2.11
N VAL A 15 25.30 -2.22 2.49
CA VAL A 15 25.68 -2.42 3.89
C VAL A 15 26.47 -1.21 4.41
N ARG A 16 27.40 -0.68 3.60
CA ARG A 16 28.19 0.52 3.94
C ARG A 16 27.32 1.78 4.13
N GLU A 17 26.27 1.96 3.31
CA GLU A 17 25.32 3.08 3.52
C GLU A 17 24.56 2.92 4.84
N VAL A 18 24.10 1.71 5.16
CA VAL A 18 23.40 1.45 6.42
C VAL A 18 24.33 1.69 7.62
N GLU A 19 25.61 1.33 7.51
CA GLU A 19 26.61 1.63 8.52
C GLU A 19 26.78 3.13 8.73
N ARG A 20 26.90 3.91 7.65
CA ARG A 20 26.97 5.38 7.74
C ARG A 20 25.76 5.97 8.47
N LEU A 21 24.56 5.48 8.19
CA LEU A 21 23.33 5.95 8.86
C LEU A 21 23.33 5.64 10.37
N VAL A 22 23.94 4.52 10.77
CA VAL A 22 24.12 4.18 12.19
C VAL A 22 25.17 5.08 12.83
N GLU A 23 26.30 5.31 12.15
CA GLU A 23 27.38 6.20 12.61
C GLU A 23 26.91 7.65 12.78
N GLN A 24 26.02 8.11 11.90
CA GLN A 24 25.36 9.42 11.98
C GLN A 24 24.31 9.51 13.10
N GLY A 25 24.01 8.40 13.78
CA GLY A 25 23.01 8.35 14.86
C GLY A 25 21.56 8.32 14.38
N CYS A 26 21.30 8.13 13.08
CA CYS A 26 19.93 7.99 12.56
C CYS A 26 19.25 6.71 13.05
N PHE A 27 20.04 5.66 13.30
CA PHE A 27 19.59 4.39 13.87
C PHE A 27 20.56 3.92 14.94
N ARG A 28 20.07 3.19 15.94
CA ARG A 28 20.91 2.66 17.03
C ARG A 28 21.74 1.47 16.57
N THR A 29 21.21 0.67 15.63
CA THR A 29 21.88 -0.53 15.12
C THR A 29 21.53 -0.79 13.64
N LYS A 30 22.37 -1.55 12.95
CA LYS A 30 22.09 -2.03 11.58
C LYS A 30 20.78 -2.81 11.51
N THR A 31 20.52 -3.67 12.49
CA THR A 31 19.28 -4.46 12.59
C THR A 31 18.06 -3.55 12.64
N GLU A 32 18.10 -2.48 13.43
CA GLU A 32 17.01 -1.51 13.50
C GLU A 32 16.76 -0.84 12.14
N ALA A 33 17.82 -0.39 11.47
CA ALA A 33 17.73 0.22 10.14
C ALA A 33 17.09 -0.75 9.13
N PHE A 34 17.55 -2.00 9.07
CA PHE A 34 16.99 -3.01 8.17
C PHE A 34 15.52 -3.33 8.49
N VAL A 35 15.17 -3.46 9.77
CA VAL A 35 13.77 -3.69 10.18
C VAL A 35 12.88 -2.52 9.74
N LYS A 36 13.34 -1.27 9.92
CA LYS A 36 12.60 -0.08 9.47
C LYS A 36 12.44 -0.05 7.95
N ALA A 37 13.49 -0.36 7.20
CA ALA A 37 13.44 -0.44 5.75
C ALA A 37 12.41 -1.48 5.27
N LEU A 38 12.40 -2.68 5.85
CA LEU A 38 11.43 -3.73 5.52
C LEU A 38 9.99 -3.31 5.87
N GLN A 39 9.78 -2.65 7.00
CA GLN A 39 8.47 -2.12 7.37
C GLN A 39 7.98 -1.07 6.37
N LEU A 40 8.86 -0.17 5.92
CA LEU A 40 8.53 0.84 4.91
C LEU A 40 8.17 0.18 3.58
N LEU A 41 8.95 -0.80 3.13
CA LEU A 41 8.67 -1.56 1.91
C LEU A 41 7.29 -2.25 1.97
N ILE A 42 6.99 -2.93 3.08
CA ILE A 42 5.69 -3.61 3.27
C ILE A 42 4.54 -2.59 3.25
N ARG A 43 4.70 -1.43 3.90
CA ARG A 43 3.68 -0.37 3.92
C ARG A 43 3.47 0.24 2.54
N ALA A 44 4.55 0.53 1.82
CA ALA A 44 4.49 1.09 0.47
C ALA A 44 3.75 0.14 -0.47
N HIS A 45 4.03 -1.16 -0.39
CA HIS A 45 3.33 -2.15 -1.21
C HIS A 45 1.83 -2.23 -0.87
N LYS A 46 1.48 -2.28 0.43
CA LYS A 46 0.07 -2.26 0.86
C LYS A 46 -0.66 -0.99 0.43
N ALA A 47 -0.01 0.16 0.50
CA ALA A 47 -0.60 1.43 0.05
C ALA A 47 -0.84 1.43 -1.46
N GLY A 48 0.10 0.93 -2.26
CA GLY A 48 -0.07 0.81 -3.71
C GLY A 48 -1.23 -0.12 -4.09
N GLU A 49 -1.38 -1.24 -3.40
CA GLU A 49 -2.52 -2.16 -3.62
C GLU A 49 -3.86 -1.53 -3.23
N LEU A 50 -3.89 -0.69 -2.19
CA LEU A 50 -5.09 0.07 -1.84
C LEU A 50 -5.44 1.11 -2.89
N ILE A 51 -4.45 1.83 -3.43
CA ILE A 51 -4.67 2.81 -4.49
C ILE A 51 -5.27 2.15 -5.72
N LYS A 52 -4.71 1.01 -6.17
CA LYS A 52 -5.28 0.24 -7.29
C LYS A 52 -6.74 -0.14 -7.07
N ARG A 53 -7.09 -0.62 -5.87
CA ARG A 53 -8.48 -0.95 -5.52
C ARG A 53 -9.39 0.28 -5.54
N PHE A 54 -8.90 1.45 -5.11
CA PHE A 54 -9.66 2.69 -5.21
C PHE A 54 -9.87 3.12 -6.66
N ASP A 55 -8.84 3.00 -7.50
CA ASP A 55 -8.95 3.29 -8.93
C ASP A 55 -9.93 2.32 -9.63
N GLU A 56 -9.90 1.03 -9.30
CA GLU A 56 -10.87 0.03 -9.80
C GLU A 56 -12.31 0.37 -9.39
N VAL A 57 -12.53 0.78 -8.13
CA VAL A 57 -13.86 1.20 -7.66
C VAL A 57 -14.30 2.46 -8.38
N ARG A 58 -13.40 3.44 -8.58
CA ARG A 58 -13.71 4.67 -9.31
C ARG A 58 -14.07 4.37 -10.76
N GLU A 59 -13.26 3.60 -11.48
CA GLU A 59 -13.56 3.20 -12.88
C GLU A 59 -14.89 2.43 -12.96
N ALA A 60 -15.18 1.54 -12.01
CA ALA A 60 -16.45 0.82 -11.96
C ALA A 60 -17.67 1.70 -11.63
N THR A 61 -17.47 2.88 -11.03
CA THR A 61 -18.55 3.81 -10.65
C THR A 61 -18.64 5.07 -11.49
N GLU A 62 -17.65 5.38 -12.33
CA GLU A 62 -17.65 6.53 -13.24
C GLU A 62 -18.74 6.45 -14.32
N GLY A 63 -19.24 5.24 -14.64
CA GLY A 63 -20.39 5.02 -15.53
C GLY A 63 -21.67 4.61 -14.83
N ALA A 64 -21.70 4.56 -13.49
CA ALA A 64 -22.90 4.18 -12.76
C ALA A 64 -23.88 5.37 -12.69
N PRO A 65 -25.17 5.17 -12.98
CA PRO A 65 -26.17 6.22 -12.80
C PRO A 65 -26.13 6.68 -11.35
N SER A 66 -26.29 7.98 -11.13
CA SER A 66 -26.45 8.49 -9.77
C SER A 66 -27.61 7.75 -9.09
N LEU A 67 -27.54 7.60 -7.76
CA LEU A 67 -28.63 6.97 -6.99
C LEU A 67 -29.99 7.62 -7.28
N THR A 68 -30.00 8.89 -7.68
CA THR A 68 -31.18 9.63 -8.11
C THR A 68 -31.64 9.24 -9.52
N GLU A 69 -30.73 9.12 -10.49
CA GLU A 69 -31.06 8.66 -11.85
C GLU A 69 -31.56 7.20 -11.85
N ALA A 70 -30.93 6.32 -11.07
CA ALA A 70 -31.37 4.93 -10.95
C ALA A 70 -32.79 4.79 -10.36
N VAL A 71 -33.17 5.70 -9.45
CA VAL A 71 -34.52 5.75 -8.88
C VAL A 71 -35.53 6.35 -9.88
N ILE A 72 -35.10 7.31 -10.70
CA ILE A 72 -35.94 7.89 -11.76
C ILE A 72 -36.21 6.85 -12.85
N GLU A 73 -35.18 6.16 -13.38
CA GLU A 73 -35.36 5.08 -14.37
C GLU A 73 -36.26 3.95 -13.83
N SER A 74 -36.07 3.54 -12.58
CA SER A 74 -36.90 2.50 -11.96
C SER A 74 -38.37 2.89 -11.82
N HIS A 75 -38.70 4.18 -11.74
CA HIS A 75 -40.09 4.65 -11.70
C HIS A 75 -40.67 4.90 -13.10
N GLU A 76 -39.83 5.25 -14.09
CA GLU A 76 -40.26 5.37 -15.49
C GLU A 76 -40.62 4.01 -16.10
N GLU A 77 -40.03 2.90 -15.64
CA GLU A 77 -40.41 1.54 -16.05
C GLU A 77 -41.74 1.06 -15.43
N GLU A 78 -42.18 1.61 -14.29
CA GLU A 78 -43.45 1.24 -13.65
C GLU A 78 -44.68 1.91 -14.29
N ASP A 79 -44.51 3.06 -14.96
CA ASP A 79 -45.61 3.83 -15.59
C ASP A 79 -45.98 3.34 -17.01
N VAL A 80 -45.36 2.27 -17.52
CA VAL A 80 -45.58 1.71 -18.88
C VAL A 80 -46.35 0.36 -18.85
N LEU A 81 -46.85 -0.09 -17.68
CA LEU A 81 -47.70 -1.29 -17.54
C LEU A 81 -49.17 -0.96 -17.27
#